data_AF-A0A5R8LPK2-F1
#
_entry.id   AF-A0A5R8LPK2-F1
#
_cell.length_a   1.000
_cell.length_b   1.000
_cell.length_c   1.000
_cell.angle_alpha   90.00
_cell.angle_beta   90.00
_cell.angle_gamma   90.00
#
_symmetry.space_group_name_H-M   'P 1'
#
loop_
_entity.id
_entity.type
_entity.pdbx_description
1 polymer ?
#
loop_
_entity_poly.entity_id
_entity_poly.type
_entity_poly.pdbx_seq_one_letter_code
_entity_poly.pdbx_strand_id
1 'polypeptide(L)'
;MKIFRFLKRKLNELDNIPEEKPTEKIADKTTMETEPKSKTNTENIDRTNWTGENFEFLITGVDEISNEEYDRIMTPNSFEWKKVIKDDWPFYVVGEDEFSFSWEIPGIQFTFNKEVKYEKAKKIADEIIENINSIGQKAELIILEKNKVYRFE
;
A
#
# COMPACT_ATOMS: atom_id res chain seq x y z
N MET A 1 -1.26 -13.60 -15.17
CA MET A 1 -0.92 -13.83 -13.75
C MET A 1 0.60 -13.88 -13.57
N LYS A 2 1.25 -12.75 -13.23
CA LYS A 2 2.72 -12.65 -13.13
C LYS A 2 3.25 -12.03 -11.81
N ILE A 3 2.39 -11.59 -10.90
CA ILE A 3 2.80 -10.89 -9.65
C ILE A 3 3.29 -11.87 -8.57
N PHE A 4 2.71 -13.07 -8.49
CA PHE A 4 3.13 -14.13 -7.56
C PHE A 4 4.59 -14.59 -7.70
N ARG A 5 5.27 -14.27 -8.81
CA ARG A 5 6.68 -14.63 -9.00
C ARG A 5 7.62 -13.74 -8.20
N PHE A 6 7.29 -12.48 -7.93
CA PHE A 6 8.28 -11.55 -7.37
C PHE A 6 8.49 -11.75 -5.86
N LEU A 7 7.41 -11.83 -5.07
CA LEU A 7 7.51 -12.13 -3.63
C LEU A 7 8.14 -13.52 -3.37
N LYS A 8 7.71 -14.53 -4.14
CA LYS A 8 8.22 -15.91 -3.99
C LYS A 8 9.67 -16.07 -4.46
N ARG A 9 10.10 -15.29 -5.47
CA ARG A 9 11.49 -15.33 -5.97
C ARG A 9 12.47 -14.64 -5.02
N LYS A 10 12.11 -13.51 -4.41
CA LYS A 10 12.99 -12.85 -3.42
C LYS A 10 13.21 -13.69 -2.15
N LEU A 11 12.22 -14.46 -1.71
CA LEU A 11 12.38 -15.40 -0.58
C LEU A 11 13.36 -16.55 -0.91
N ASN A 12 13.37 -17.06 -2.15
CA ASN A 12 14.25 -18.15 -2.56
C ASN A 12 15.67 -17.71 -2.97
N GLU A 13 15.89 -16.44 -3.30
CA GLU A 13 17.22 -15.89 -3.66
C GLU A 13 18.09 -15.59 -2.42
N LEU A 14 17.54 -15.64 -1.20
CA LEU A 14 18.26 -15.43 0.05
C LEU A 14 19.17 -16.60 0.48
N ASP A 15 19.01 -17.79 -0.11
CA ASP A 15 19.78 -18.99 0.27
C ASP A 15 21.03 -19.26 -0.62
N ASN A 16 21.30 -18.44 -1.64
CA ASN A 16 22.46 -18.65 -2.51
C ASN A 16 23.09 -17.32 -2.95
N ILE A 17 24.07 -16.83 -2.20
CA ILE A 17 24.96 -15.75 -2.64
C ILE A 17 26.41 -16.25 -2.58
N PRO A 18 27.13 -16.37 -3.71
CA PRO A 18 28.57 -16.20 -3.75
C PRO A 18 28.92 -14.73 -4.00
N GLU A 19 29.96 -14.25 -3.31
CA GLU A 19 30.56 -12.92 -3.46
C GLU A 19 31.11 -12.69 -4.88
N GLU A 20 30.94 -11.48 -5.43
CA GLU A 20 31.99 -10.64 -6.05
C GLU A 20 31.41 -9.35 -6.70
N LYS A 21 32.20 -8.26 -6.66
CA LYS A 21 32.02 -6.96 -7.36
C LYS A 21 32.90 -6.94 -8.65
N PRO A 22 33.04 -5.84 -9.45
CA PRO A 22 32.25 -4.61 -9.69
C PRO A 22 31.97 -4.37 -11.22
N THR A 23 31.34 -3.24 -11.63
CA THR A 23 31.83 -2.17 -12.56
C THR A 23 30.70 -1.39 -13.31
N GLU A 24 30.85 -0.05 -13.34
CA GLU A 24 30.51 1.00 -14.34
C GLU A 24 29.11 1.34 -14.93
N LYS A 25 28.75 2.63 -14.69
CA LYS A 25 28.09 3.70 -15.48
C LYS A 25 27.44 3.40 -16.85
N ILE A 26 26.29 4.04 -17.11
CA ILE A 26 25.93 4.81 -18.33
C ILE A 26 24.76 5.78 -17.99
N ALA A 27 24.74 6.94 -18.64
CA ALA A 27 23.83 8.07 -18.46
C ALA A 27 22.73 8.20 -19.54
N ASP A 28 21.79 9.11 -19.27
CA ASP A 28 20.82 9.83 -20.11
C ASP A 28 19.64 9.06 -20.76
N LYS A 29 18.40 9.54 -20.51
CA LYS A 29 17.72 10.54 -21.36
C LYS A 29 16.27 10.82 -20.92
N THR A 30 15.93 12.10 -20.84
CA THR A 30 14.61 12.74 -20.66
C THR A 30 13.56 12.24 -21.66
N THR A 31 12.29 12.09 -21.25
CA THR A 31 11.09 12.46 -22.04
C THR A 31 9.89 12.64 -21.10
N MET A 32 9.26 13.81 -21.17
CA MET A 32 7.98 14.15 -20.54
C MET A 32 6.85 13.31 -21.17
N GLU A 33 5.84 12.91 -20.40
CA GLU A 33 4.44 13.06 -20.82
C GLU A 33 3.43 12.63 -19.72
N THR A 34 2.50 13.56 -19.48
CA THR A 34 1.07 13.36 -19.16
C THR A 34 0.71 12.78 -17.80
N GLU A 35 0.37 13.68 -16.87
CA GLU A 35 -0.38 13.40 -15.64
C GLU A 35 -1.79 12.85 -15.97
N PRO A 36 -2.19 11.66 -15.48
CA PRO A 36 -3.57 11.21 -15.55
C PRO A 36 -4.37 11.89 -14.43
N LYS A 37 -5.14 12.93 -14.79
CA LYS A 37 -6.17 13.50 -13.91
C LYS A 37 -7.32 12.52 -13.78
N SER A 38 -7.31 11.68 -12.75
CA SER A 38 -8.49 10.91 -12.37
C SER A 38 -9.59 11.89 -11.90
N LYS A 39 -10.73 11.90 -12.60
CA LYS A 39 -11.92 12.66 -12.19
C LYS A 39 -12.67 11.83 -11.14
N THR A 40 -12.41 12.07 -9.87
CA THR A 40 -13.29 11.64 -8.80
C THR A 40 -14.53 12.55 -8.80
N ASN A 41 -15.63 12.07 -9.38
CA ASN A 41 -16.95 12.64 -9.14
C ASN A 41 -17.26 12.42 -7.66
N THR A 42 -17.12 13.46 -6.84
CA THR A 42 -17.43 13.41 -5.41
C THR A 42 -18.95 13.43 -5.22
N GLU A 43 -19.59 12.30 -5.48
CA GLU A 43 -20.93 12.04 -4.94
C GLU A 43 -20.83 12.07 -3.42
N ASN A 44 -21.73 12.83 -2.76
CA ASN A 44 -21.77 12.94 -1.31
C ASN A 44 -22.35 11.64 -0.72
N ILE A 45 -21.53 10.61 -0.66
CA ILE A 45 -21.89 9.28 -0.15
C ILE A 45 -21.77 9.30 1.37
N ASP A 46 -22.86 8.96 2.05
CA ASP A 46 -22.86 8.75 3.50
C ASP A 46 -22.09 7.46 3.85
N ARG A 47 -20.99 7.62 4.59
CA ARG A 47 -20.09 6.54 5.03
C ARG A 47 -20.16 6.25 6.53
N THR A 48 -21.10 6.86 7.24
CA THR A 48 -21.18 6.79 8.72
C THR A 48 -21.29 5.35 9.23
N ASN A 49 -21.98 4.48 8.48
CA ASN A 49 -22.19 3.07 8.86
C ASN A 49 -21.29 2.09 8.12
N TRP A 50 -20.30 2.57 7.36
CA TRP A 50 -19.44 1.70 6.57
C TRP A 50 -18.50 0.90 7.45
N THR A 51 -18.32 -0.36 7.07
CA THR A 51 -17.31 -1.25 7.63
C THR A 51 -16.37 -1.76 6.53
N GLY A 52 -15.36 -2.56 6.91
CA GLY A 52 -14.44 -3.20 5.96
C GLY A 52 -15.12 -4.10 4.91
N GLU A 53 -16.42 -4.38 5.03
CA GLU A 53 -17.22 -5.02 3.98
C GLU A 53 -17.56 -4.09 2.82
N ASN A 54 -17.47 -2.77 2.99
CA ASN A 54 -17.94 -1.80 2.00
C ASN A 54 -16.80 -1.17 1.20
N PHE A 55 -15.59 -1.12 1.75
CA PHE A 55 -14.48 -0.37 1.15
C PHE A 55 -13.14 -1.08 1.24
N GLU A 56 -12.23 -0.60 0.40
CA GLU A 56 -10.79 -0.79 0.48
C GLU A 56 -10.13 0.58 0.22
N PHE A 57 -8.85 0.68 0.58
CA PHE A 57 -8.07 1.89 0.28
C PHE A 57 -6.95 1.56 -0.70
N LEU A 58 -6.72 2.45 -1.65
CA LEU A 58 -5.58 2.42 -2.54
C LEU A 58 -4.78 3.69 -2.31
N ILE A 59 -3.52 3.54 -1.91
CA ILE A 59 -2.58 4.65 -1.80
C ILE A 59 -1.77 4.72 -3.10
N THR A 60 -1.94 5.78 -3.87
CA THR A 60 -1.21 6.03 -5.13
C THR A 60 -0.07 7.02 -4.93
N GLY A 61 0.81 7.18 -5.92
CA GLY A 61 1.94 8.12 -5.82
C GLY A 61 3.04 7.64 -4.86
N VAL A 62 3.12 6.31 -4.71
CA VAL A 62 4.10 5.61 -3.89
C VAL A 62 5.13 4.97 -4.82
N ASP A 63 6.41 5.08 -4.48
CA ASP A 63 7.54 4.41 -5.11
C ASP A 63 8.09 3.30 -4.19
N GLU A 64 9.26 2.73 -4.50
CA GLU A 64 9.86 1.67 -3.68
C GLU A 64 10.16 2.17 -2.24
N ILE A 65 9.64 1.44 -1.25
CA ILE A 65 9.92 1.65 0.17
C ILE A 65 10.96 0.59 0.59
N SER A 66 12.03 1.01 1.27
CA SER A 66 13.07 0.10 1.73
C SER A 66 12.52 -0.90 2.76
N ASN A 67 13.02 -2.14 2.73
CA ASN A 67 12.57 -3.19 3.65
C ASN A 67 12.80 -2.83 5.14
N GLU A 68 13.85 -2.07 5.43
CA GLU A 68 14.25 -1.70 6.80
C GLU A 68 13.26 -0.72 7.43
N GLU A 69 12.68 0.18 6.64
CA GLU A 69 11.70 1.17 7.11
C GLU A 69 10.25 0.73 6.86
N TYR A 70 10.06 -0.40 6.18
CA TYR A 70 8.76 -0.82 5.65
C TYR A 70 7.66 -0.87 6.72
N ASP A 71 7.91 -1.59 7.82
CA ASP A 71 6.93 -1.70 8.90
C ASP A 71 6.69 -0.34 9.58
N ARG A 72 7.70 0.52 9.70
CA ARG A 72 7.56 1.88 10.27
C ARG A 72 6.67 2.76 9.38
N ILE A 73 6.85 2.69 8.07
CA ILE A 73 6.10 3.52 7.11
C ILE A 73 4.66 3.01 6.97
N MET A 74 4.48 1.69 6.91
CA MET A 74 3.20 1.03 6.60
C MET A 74 2.31 0.78 7.82
N THR A 75 2.63 1.37 8.97
CA THR A 75 1.82 1.28 10.19
C THR A 75 1.56 2.66 10.79
N PRO A 76 0.43 2.85 11.48
CA PRO A 76 0.10 4.14 12.09
C PRO A 76 0.98 4.40 13.32
N ASN A 77 1.24 5.68 13.60
CA ASN A 77 2.00 6.09 14.79
C ASN A 77 1.10 6.28 16.01
N SER A 78 -0.18 6.61 15.79
CA SER A 78 -1.11 6.95 16.89
C SER A 78 -1.76 5.73 17.55
N PHE A 79 -1.49 4.53 17.05
CA PHE A 79 -2.02 3.29 17.59
C PHE A 79 -0.92 2.29 17.90
N GLU A 80 -1.08 1.55 19.00
CA GLU A 80 -0.31 0.34 19.22
C GLU A 80 -0.68 -0.71 18.16
N TRP A 81 0.34 -1.38 17.63
CA TRP A 81 0.17 -2.41 16.62
C TRP A 81 1.12 -3.57 16.85
N LYS A 82 0.74 -4.72 16.28
CA LYS A 82 1.62 -5.90 16.18
C LYS A 82 1.49 -6.54 14.81
N LYS A 83 2.59 -7.10 14.33
CA LYS A 83 2.62 -7.89 13.10
C LYS A 83 2.32 -9.36 13.41
N VAL A 84 1.44 -9.98 12.64
CA VAL A 84 1.08 -11.40 12.73
C VAL A 84 1.18 -11.99 11.34
N ILE A 85 1.73 -13.20 11.21
CA ILE A 85 1.76 -13.92 9.94
C ILE A 85 0.62 -14.94 9.94
N LYS A 86 -0.23 -14.90 8.92
CA LYS A 86 -1.31 -15.88 8.69
C LYS A 86 -1.19 -16.40 7.26
N ASP A 87 -1.10 -17.71 7.08
CA ASP A 87 -0.96 -18.34 5.76
C ASP A 87 0.16 -17.69 4.91
N ASP A 88 1.33 -17.48 5.53
CA ASP A 88 2.50 -16.80 4.96
C ASP A 88 2.28 -15.33 4.53
N TRP A 89 1.18 -14.72 4.97
CA TRP A 89 0.84 -13.33 4.67
C TRP A 89 0.96 -12.43 5.91
N PRO A 90 1.58 -11.24 5.81
CA PRO A 90 1.68 -10.31 6.92
C PRO A 90 0.37 -9.55 7.16
N PHE A 91 -0.08 -9.57 8.40
CA PHE A 91 -1.19 -8.77 8.92
C PHE A 91 -0.69 -7.85 10.04
N TYR A 92 -1.27 -6.66 10.11
CA TYR A 92 -1.02 -5.67 11.15
C TYR A 92 -2.29 -5.54 11.97
N VAL A 93 -2.19 -5.88 13.25
CA VAL A 93 -3.30 -5.83 14.20
C VAL A 93 -3.21 -4.53 15.00
N VAL A 94 -4.25 -3.72 14.94
CA VAL A 94 -4.39 -2.40 15.57
C VAL A 94 -5.61 -2.42 16.50
N GLY A 95 -5.38 -2.70 17.78
CA GLY A 95 -6.45 -3.00 18.72
C GLY A 95 -7.17 -4.30 18.35
N GLU A 96 -8.47 -4.22 18.06
CA GLU A 96 -9.30 -5.36 17.63
C GLU A 96 -9.36 -5.54 16.11
N ASP A 97 -8.87 -4.56 15.35
CA ASP A 97 -8.93 -4.58 13.89
C ASP A 97 -7.61 -5.04 13.30
N GLU A 98 -7.68 -5.63 12.12
CA GLU A 98 -6.51 -6.07 11.38
C GLU A 98 -6.59 -5.64 9.93
N PHE A 99 -5.42 -5.37 9.36
CA PHE A 99 -5.30 -5.09 7.95
C PHE A 99 -4.07 -5.75 7.36
N SER A 100 -4.12 -5.93 6.05
CA SER A 100 -2.97 -6.27 5.24
C SER A 100 -2.96 -5.39 4.00
N PHE A 101 -1.88 -5.44 3.23
CA PHE A 101 -1.80 -4.71 1.99
C PHE A 101 -1.04 -5.49 0.92
N SER A 102 -1.19 -5.05 -0.31
CA SER A 102 -0.51 -5.60 -1.48
C SER A 102 -0.15 -4.49 -2.46
N TRP A 103 0.94 -4.67 -3.19
CA TRP A 103 1.30 -3.76 -4.28
C TRP A 103 0.49 -4.10 -5.52
N GLU A 104 -0.36 -3.17 -5.94
CA GLU A 104 -1.25 -3.28 -7.08
C GLU A 104 -1.14 -1.99 -7.88
N ILE A 105 -0.61 -2.04 -9.10
CA ILE A 105 -0.49 -0.84 -9.96
C ILE A 105 -1.88 -0.17 -10.03
N PRO A 106 -2.02 1.12 -9.65
CA PRO A 106 -0.97 2.15 -9.55
C PRO A 106 -0.36 2.43 -8.15
N GLY A 107 -0.54 1.58 -7.15
CA GLY A 107 0.01 1.82 -5.80
C GLY A 107 -0.13 0.66 -4.82
N ILE A 108 -0.48 0.97 -3.57
CA ILE A 108 -0.61 0.00 -2.47
C ILE A 108 -2.07 -0.10 -2.04
N GLN A 109 -2.64 -1.30 -2.14
CA GLN A 109 -4.02 -1.56 -1.76
C GLN A 109 -4.10 -2.19 -0.38
N PHE A 110 -4.91 -1.61 0.50
CA PHE A 110 -5.15 -2.02 1.87
C PHE A 110 -6.49 -2.73 1.99
N THR A 111 -6.45 -3.90 2.65
CA THR A 111 -7.63 -4.70 2.97
C THR A 111 -7.72 -4.86 4.48
N PHE A 112 -8.85 -4.46 5.04
CA PHE A 112 -9.14 -4.59 6.46
C PHE A 112 -10.08 -5.78 6.73
N ASN A 113 -10.12 -6.25 7.97
CA ASN A 113 -11.18 -7.14 8.43
C ASN A 113 -12.56 -6.48 8.25
N LYS A 114 -13.59 -7.31 8.15
CA LYS A 114 -14.94 -6.92 7.76
C LYS A 114 -15.59 -5.94 8.74
N GLU A 115 -15.22 -6.03 10.01
CA GLU A 115 -15.84 -5.33 11.12
C GLU A 115 -15.28 -3.92 11.35
N VAL A 116 -14.10 -3.61 10.78
CA VAL A 116 -13.44 -2.32 11.01
C VAL A 116 -14.37 -1.18 10.65
N LYS A 117 -14.45 -0.15 11.49
CA LYS A 117 -15.20 1.07 11.16
C LYS A 117 -14.43 1.92 10.18
N TYR A 118 -15.13 2.48 9.19
CA TYR A 118 -14.54 3.34 8.18
C TYR A 118 -13.70 4.48 8.78
N GLU A 119 -14.17 5.15 9.83
CA GLU A 119 -13.44 6.25 10.47
C GLU A 119 -12.07 5.82 11.01
N LYS A 120 -12.02 4.65 11.67
CA LYS A 120 -10.76 4.11 12.20
C LYS A 120 -9.83 3.68 11.07
N ALA A 121 -10.34 2.96 10.08
CA ALA A 121 -9.54 2.55 8.94
C ALA A 121 -9.00 3.76 8.16
N LYS A 122 -9.82 4.79 7.97
CA LYS A 122 -9.41 6.03 7.30
C LYS A 122 -8.31 6.73 8.09
N LYS A 123 -8.43 6.83 9.41
CA LYS A 123 -7.38 7.42 10.25
C LYS A 123 -6.05 6.65 10.11
N ILE A 124 -6.09 5.33 10.10
CA ILE A 124 -4.90 4.48 9.86
C ILE A 124 -4.29 4.80 8.49
N ALA A 125 -5.10 4.85 7.43
CA ALA A 125 -4.64 5.13 6.08
C ALA A 125 -4.07 6.55 5.93
N ASP A 126 -4.72 7.56 6.55
CA ASP A 126 -4.26 8.94 6.55
C ASP A 126 -2.87 9.06 7.21
N GLU A 127 -2.64 8.41 8.35
CA GLU A 127 -1.33 8.41 9.01
C GLU A 127 -0.24 7.70 8.19
N ILE A 128 -0.58 6.61 7.50
CA ILE A 128 0.36 5.92 6.61
C ILE A 128 0.72 6.82 5.41
N ILE A 129 -0.23 7.59 4.89
CA ILE A 129 0.04 8.59 3.85
C ILE A 129 0.98 9.68 4.37
N GLU A 130 0.75 10.17 5.59
CA GLU A 130 1.67 11.13 6.21
C GLU A 130 3.08 10.54 6.35
N ASN A 131 3.21 9.28 6.75
CA ASN A 131 4.50 8.58 6.82
C ASN A 131 5.18 8.48 5.45
N ILE A 132 4.44 8.08 4.41
CA ILE A 132 4.98 7.96 3.05
C ILE A 132 5.38 9.34 2.51
N ASN A 133 4.59 10.38 2.77
CA ASN A 133 4.93 11.74 2.38
C ASN A 133 6.14 12.28 3.14
N SER A 134 6.36 11.85 4.39
CA SER A 134 7.52 12.26 5.20
C SER A 134 8.87 11.80 4.62
N ILE A 135 8.88 10.73 3.81
CA ILE A 135 10.07 10.25 3.10
C ILE A 135 10.20 10.86 1.68
N GLY A 136 9.42 11.90 1.36
CA GLY A 136 9.54 12.68 0.13
C GLY A 136 8.70 12.21 -1.05
N GLN A 137 7.81 11.24 -0.83
CA GLN A 137 6.87 10.79 -1.86
C GLN A 137 5.59 11.66 -1.88
N LYS A 138 4.70 11.41 -2.84
CA LYS A 138 3.44 12.16 -3.02
C LYS A 138 2.25 11.22 -2.99
N ALA A 139 2.09 10.57 -1.84
CA ALA A 139 1.03 9.62 -1.58
C ALA A 139 -0.35 10.30 -1.52
N GLU A 140 -1.32 9.68 -2.19
CA GLU A 140 -2.72 10.11 -2.21
C GLU A 140 -3.64 8.93 -1.88
N LEU A 141 -4.72 9.20 -1.12
CA LEU A 141 -5.72 8.19 -0.75
C LEU A 141 -6.84 8.13 -1.80
N ILE A 142 -7.06 6.96 -2.36
CA ILE A 142 -8.25 6.63 -3.14
C ILE A 142 -9.09 5.64 -2.35
N ILE A 143 -10.39 5.90 -2.27
CA ILE A 143 -11.35 5.03 -1.59
C ILE A 143 -12.05 4.19 -2.64
N LEU A 144 -11.91 2.87 -2.51
CA LEU A 144 -12.50 1.89 -3.42
C LEU A 144 -13.73 1.28 -2.76
N GLU A 145 -14.90 1.48 -3.34
CA GLU A 145 -16.13 0.82 -2.90
C GLU A 145 -16.16 -0.58 -3.49
N LYS A 146 -16.36 -1.60 -2.64
CA LYS A 146 -16.30 -3.01 -3.09
C LYS A 146 -17.39 -3.38 -4.10
N ASN A 147 -18.46 -2.59 -4.19
CA ASN A 147 -19.55 -2.76 -5.16
C ASN A 147 -19.31 -2.03 -6.50
N LYS A 148 -18.18 -1.34 -6.66
CA LYS A 148 -17.81 -0.62 -7.88
C LYS A 148 -16.60 -1.27 -8.54
N VAL A 149 -16.54 -1.13 -9.86
CA VAL A 149 -15.38 -1.56 -10.66
C VAL A 149 -14.55 -0.33 -11.02
N TYR A 150 -13.27 -0.36 -10.68
CA TYR A 150 -12.32 0.71 -10.94
C TYR A 150 -11.41 0.33 -12.11
N ARG A 151 -11.06 1.32 -12.93
CA ARG A 151 -10.06 1.19 -13.99
C ARG A 151 -9.07 2.34 -13.87
N PHE A 152 -7.81 1.99 -13.79
CA PHE A 152 -6.69 2.93 -13.79
C PHE A 152 -6.03 2.84 -15.17
N GLU A 153 -5.72 4.00 -15.74
CA GLU A 153 -5.07 4.13 -17.05
C GLU A 153 -3.56 4.29 -16.91
#